data_AF-U1QAN8-F1
#
_entry.id   AF-U1QAN8-F1
#
_cell.length_a   1.000
_cell.length_b   1.000
_cell.length_c   1.000
_cell.angle_alpha   90.00
_cell.angle_beta   90.00
_cell.angle_gamma   90.00
#
_symmetry.space_group_name_H-M   'P 1'
#
loop_
_entity.id
_entity.type
_entity.pdbx_description
1 polymer ?
#
loop_
_entity_poly.entity_id
_entity_poly.type
_entity_poly.pdbx_seq_one_letter_code
_entity_poly.pdbx_strand_id
1 'polypeptide(L)'
;MHTNDGGQYADAVAALADRAYERAGDHYSRAAWSVLAQPRDDRDPFAADDRGAVGDGVRHLLTATLAYRVAGQDRRASRRAVEGIAVANDLADTMGTPLQAACFDEFVADFRAAAGLDDVAAAYATAADSYRDAVDDSTQPQAVATTPLFEAAAAPIKQLARTLDNGEIAIEWGDLHGADPAAPGDFLAHRAEFKQQRFESLVDGCVTEGFLAAPRGTTEYATDHHRCPHCDSRDVNWIAESVLCLRCSRPTEAR
;
A
#
# COMPACT_ATOMS: atom_id res chain seq x y z
N MET A 1 -7.37 -8.95 -12.32
CA MET A 1 -7.69 -10.28 -11.77
C MET A 1 -7.11 -10.34 -10.37
N HIS A 2 -7.97 -10.60 -9.38
CA HIS A 2 -7.62 -10.53 -7.95
C HIS A 2 -6.64 -11.64 -7.56
N THR A 3 -5.82 -11.38 -6.54
CA THR A 3 -4.99 -12.39 -5.87
C THR A 3 -5.84 -13.25 -4.93
N ASN A 4 -5.34 -14.44 -4.59
CA ASN A 4 -6.02 -15.34 -3.65
C ASN A 4 -5.80 -14.88 -2.19
N ASP A 5 -6.53 -13.86 -1.77
CA ASP A 5 -6.49 -13.34 -0.39
C ASP A 5 -7.41 -14.09 0.60
N GLY A 6 -8.16 -15.10 0.11
CA GLY A 6 -9.05 -15.92 0.92
C GLY A 6 -10.25 -15.15 1.51
N GLY A 7 -10.66 -14.04 0.90
CA GLY A 7 -11.72 -13.15 1.39
C GLY A 7 -11.25 -12.22 2.52
N GLN A 8 -10.02 -12.38 3.00
CA GLN A 8 -9.51 -11.64 4.15
C GLN A 8 -9.32 -10.15 3.85
N TYR A 9 -9.10 -9.78 2.58
CA TYR A 9 -9.04 -8.36 2.21
C TYR A 9 -10.39 -7.66 2.40
N ALA A 10 -11.48 -8.31 2.00
CA ALA A 10 -12.83 -7.78 2.19
C ALA A 10 -13.16 -7.61 3.68
N ASP A 11 -12.84 -8.62 4.50
CA ASP A 11 -13.01 -8.56 5.96
C ASP A 11 -12.16 -7.44 6.59
N ALA A 12 -10.93 -7.21 6.10
CA ALA A 12 -10.07 -6.13 6.57
C ALA A 12 -10.68 -4.75 6.27
N VAL A 13 -11.22 -4.55 5.07
CA VAL A 13 -11.89 -3.31 4.67
C VAL A 13 -13.13 -3.06 5.53
N ALA A 14 -13.93 -4.09 5.79
CA ALA A 14 -15.08 -3.99 6.70
C ALA A 14 -14.64 -3.59 8.12
N ALA A 15 -13.56 -4.19 8.63
CA ALA A 15 -13.01 -3.83 9.94
C ALA A 15 -12.49 -2.38 10.00
N LEU A 16 -11.88 -1.85 8.93
CA LEU A 16 -11.51 -0.43 8.84
C LEU A 16 -12.74 0.49 8.90
N ALA A 17 -13.82 0.10 8.24
CA ALA A 17 -15.08 0.84 8.24
C ALA A 17 -15.67 0.99 9.65
N ASP A 18 -15.53 -0.06 10.45
CA ASP A 18 -15.94 -0.13 11.86
C ASP A 18 -14.96 0.56 12.83
N ARG A 19 -13.80 1.04 12.36
CA ARG A 19 -12.67 1.50 13.21
C ARG A 19 -12.07 0.42 14.10
N ALA A 20 -12.28 -0.84 13.74
CA ALA A 20 -11.69 -1.98 14.43
C ALA A 20 -10.27 -2.26 13.90
N TYR A 21 -9.34 -1.33 14.12
CA TYR A 21 -8.01 -1.34 13.50
C TYR A 21 -7.16 -2.55 13.84
N GLU A 22 -7.24 -3.07 15.07
CA GLU A 22 -6.57 -4.32 15.42
C GLU A 22 -7.09 -5.48 14.58
N ARG A 23 -8.42 -5.62 14.48
CA ARG A 23 -9.07 -6.66 13.66
C ARG A 23 -8.77 -6.48 12.17
N ALA A 24 -8.70 -5.25 11.67
CA ALA A 24 -8.25 -4.97 10.31
C ALA A 24 -6.81 -5.46 10.10
N GLY A 25 -5.91 -5.21 11.06
CA GLY A 25 -4.55 -5.74 11.05
C GLY A 25 -4.49 -7.26 10.99
N ASP A 26 -5.35 -7.96 11.75
CA ASP A 26 -5.46 -9.42 11.73
C ASP A 26 -5.87 -9.95 10.36
N HIS A 27 -6.89 -9.35 9.75
CA HIS A 27 -7.37 -9.75 8.43
C HIS A 27 -6.36 -9.42 7.33
N TYR A 28 -5.74 -8.25 7.34
CA TYR A 28 -4.65 -7.94 6.40
C TYR A 28 -3.47 -8.91 6.54
N SER A 29 -3.14 -9.32 7.77
CA SER A 29 -2.10 -10.33 8.01
C SER A 29 -2.45 -11.68 7.36
N ARG A 30 -3.71 -12.12 7.50
CA ARG A 30 -4.17 -13.38 6.89
C ARG A 30 -4.28 -13.27 5.36
N ALA A 31 -4.72 -12.12 4.84
CA ALA A 31 -4.73 -11.82 3.41
C ALA A 31 -3.33 -11.95 2.83
N ALA A 32 -2.34 -11.34 3.50
CA ALA A 32 -0.95 -11.45 3.12
C ALA A 32 -0.47 -12.89 3.09
N TRP A 33 -0.68 -13.66 4.16
CA TRP A 33 -0.25 -15.06 4.21
C TRP A 33 -0.90 -15.91 3.13
N SER A 34 -2.18 -15.67 2.83
CA SER A 34 -2.87 -16.36 1.74
C SER A 34 -2.22 -16.06 0.39
N VAL A 35 -1.99 -14.78 0.08
CA VAL A 35 -1.35 -14.36 -1.19
C VAL A 35 0.10 -14.84 -1.27
N LEU A 36 0.86 -14.80 -0.17
CA LEU A 36 2.26 -15.24 -0.15
C LEU A 36 2.40 -16.76 -0.22
N ALA A 37 1.41 -17.53 0.25
CA ALA A 37 1.39 -18.98 0.10
C ALA A 37 0.99 -19.40 -1.33
N GLN A 38 0.04 -18.68 -1.93
CA GLN A 38 -0.43 -18.96 -3.29
C GLN A 38 -1.04 -17.68 -3.89
N PRO A 39 -0.28 -16.88 -4.67
CA PRO A 39 -0.78 -15.59 -5.15
C PRO A 39 -1.98 -15.73 -6.09
N ARG A 40 -1.97 -16.81 -6.90
CA ARG A 40 -3.02 -17.21 -7.85
C ARG A 40 -3.03 -18.72 -8.02
N ASP A 41 -4.14 -19.28 -8.50
CA ASP A 41 -4.32 -20.73 -8.70
C ASP A 41 -3.25 -21.35 -9.60
N ASP A 42 -2.72 -20.60 -10.56
CA ASP A 42 -1.75 -21.02 -11.58
C ASP A 42 -0.34 -20.44 -11.38
N ARG A 43 -0.05 -19.81 -10.23
CA ARG A 43 1.22 -19.13 -9.98
C ARG A 43 1.87 -19.55 -8.67
N ASP A 44 3.15 -19.92 -8.77
CA ASP A 44 4.04 -20.16 -7.63
C ASP A 44 4.53 -18.79 -7.10
N PRO A 45 4.42 -18.50 -5.78
CA PRO A 45 4.89 -17.26 -5.18
C PRO A 45 6.39 -16.99 -5.36
N PHE A 46 7.20 -18.04 -5.54
CA PHE A 46 8.65 -17.94 -5.73
C PHE A 46 9.06 -18.03 -7.20
N ALA A 47 8.12 -18.29 -8.11
CA ALA A 47 8.42 -18.22 -9.53
C ALA A 47 8.47 -16.76 -9.97
N ALA A 48 9.51 -16.43 -10.73
CA ALA A 48 9.60 -15.13 -11.39
C ALA A 48 8.33 -14.85 -12.20
N ASP A 49 7.66 -13.75 -11.87
CA ASP A 49 6.53 -13.21 -12.62
C ASP A 49 6.88 -11.80 -13.07
N ASP A 50 6.81 -11.53 -14.37
CA ASP A 50 7.18 -10.24 -14.98
C ASP A 50 6.41 -9.05 -14.40
N ARG A 51 5.30 -9.31 -13.73
CA ARG A 51 4.38 -8.30 -13.18
C ARG A 51 4.37 -8.23 -11.65
N GLY A 52 4.99 -9.20 -10.97
CA GLY A 52 5.12 -9.23 -9.51
C GLY A 52 3.80 -9.26 -8.76
N ALA A 53 2.87 -10.15 -9.13
CA ALA A 53 1.58 -10.31 -8.46
C ALA A 53 1.68 -10.58 -6.94
N VAL A 54 2.81 -11.13 -6.48
CA VAL A 54 3.12 -11.32 -5.05
C VAL A 54 3.17 -10.00 -4.25
N GLY A 55 3.34 -8.86 -4.93
CA GLY A 55 3.36 -7.53 -4.32
C GLY A 55 2.10 -7.19 -3.51
N ASP A 56 0.93 -7.72 -3.88
CA ASP A 56 -0.30 -7.55 -3.10
C ASP A 56 -0.16 -8.15 -1.69
N GLY A 57 0.51 -9.30 -1.56
CA GLY A 57 0.78 -9.94 -0.27
C GLY A 57 1.67 -9.09 0.63
N VAL A 58 2.74 -8.52 0.05
CA VAL A 58 3.65 -7.60 0.76
C VAL A 58 2.92 -6.32 1.17
N ARG A 59 2.12 -5.73 0.27
CA ARG A 59 1.25 -4.58 0.58
C ARG A 59 0.30 -4.89 1.73
N HIS A 60 -0.28 -6.08 1.79
CA HIS A 60 -1.16 -6.48 2.87
C HIS A 60 -0.42 -6.56 4.22
N LEU A 61 0.81 -7.10 4.27
CA LEU A 61 1.63 -7.04 5.49
C LEU A 61 1.90 -5.60 5.93
N LEU A 62 2.23 -4.71 4.98
CA LEU A 62 2.49 -3.31 5.28
C LEU A 62 1.25 -2.60 5.80
N THR A 63 0.09 -2.85 5.19
CA THR A 63 -1.19 -2.30 5.65
C THR A 63 -1.59 -2.86 7.02
N ALA A 64 -1.28 -4.13 7.31
CA ALA A 64 -1.46 -4.69 8.66
C ALA A 64 -0.60 -3.96 9.70
N THR A 65 0.67 -3.68 9.39
CA THR A 65 1.55 -2.87 10.24
C THR A 65 0.92 -1.51 10.54
N LEU A 66 0.45 -0.80 9.52
CA LEU A 66 -0.22 0.50 9.68
C LEU A 66 -1.48 0.41 10.55
N ALA A 67 -2.32 -0.60 10.32
CA ALA A 67 -3.52 -0.82 11.12
C ALA A 67 -3.19 -1.10 12.59
N TYR A 68 -2.16 -1.91 12.88
CA TYR A 68 -1.72 -2.13 14.26
C TYR A 68 -1.16 -0.86 14.91
N ARG A 69 -0.43 0.00 14.18
CA ARG A 69 0.04 1.29 14.70
C ARG A 69 -1.12 2.20 15.10
N VAL A 70 -2.10 2.36 14.23
CA VAL A 70 -3.29 3.18 14.51
C VAL A 70 -4.13 2.60 15.66
N ALA A 71 -4.10 1.28 15.85
CA ALA A 71 -4.70 0.61 16.99
C ALA A 71 -3.93 0.78 18.32
N GLY A 72 -2.76 1.45 18.33
CA GLY A 72 -1.87 1.53 19.50
C GLY A 72 -1.16 0.22 19.84
N GLN A 73 -1.12 -0.74 18.90
CA GLN A 73 -0.52 -2.07 19.07
C GLN A 73 0.93 -2.09 18.57
N ASP A 74 1.77 -1.16 19.05
CA ASP A 74 3.12 -0.92 18.51
C ASP A 74 3.99 -2.17 18.43
N ARG A 75 3.99 -3.00 19.49
CA ARG A 75 4.76 -4.25 19.49
C ARG A 75 4.30 -5.22 18.39
N ARG A 76 3.01 -5.22 18.06
CA ARG A 76 2.45 -6.07 17.00
C ARG A 76 2.78 -5.50 15.62
N ALA A 77 2.73 -4.17 15.48
CA ALA A 77 3.19 -3.47 14.29
C ALA A 77 4.68 -3.75 14.00
N SER A 78 5.58 -3.58 14.98
CA SER A 78 7.02 -3.83 14.77
C SER A 78 7.30 -5.27 14.38
N ARG A 79 6.64 -6.26 15.00
CA ARG A 79 6.79 -7.67 14.61
C ARG A 79 6.31 -7.94 13.19
N ARG A 80 5.18 -7.33 12.80
CA ARG A 80 4.63 -7.46 11.45
C ARG A 80 5.54 -6.80 10.41
N ALA A 81 6.16 -5.67 10.75
CA ALA A 81 7.14 -5.02 9.88
C ALA A 81 8.41 -5.84 9.72
N VAL A 82 8.94 -6.43 10.80
CA VAL A 82 10.12 -7.32 10.72
C VAL A 82 9.86 -8.52 9.83
N GLU A 83 8.66 -9.12 9.94
CA GLU A 83 8.23 -10.17 9.02
C GLU A 83 8.17 -9.68 7.57
N GLY A 84 7.55 -8.52 7.33
CA GLY A 84 7.48 -7.91 6.00
C GLY A 84 8.85 -7.60 5.39
N ILE A 85 9.80 -7.11 6.19
CA ILE A 85 11.19 -6.88 5.77
C ILE A 85 11.86 -8.20 5.38
N ALA A 86 11.70 -9.25 6.18
CA ALA A 86 12.27 -10.56 5.86
C ALA A 86 11.70 -11.12 4.55
N VAL A 87 10.39 -11.02 4.35
CA VAL A 87 9.73 -11.45 3.11
C VAL A 87 10.19 -10.61 1.91
N ALA A 88 10.27 -9.29 2.06
CA ALA A 88 10.70 -8.41 0.97
C ALA A 88 12.14 -8.71 0.53
N ASN A 89 13.06 -8.93 1.48
CA ASN A 89 14.44 -9.32 1.16
C ASN A 89 14.51 -10.68 0.44
N ASP A 90 13.77 -11.69 0.92
CA ASP A 90 13.73 -13.01 0.28
C ASP A 90 13.18 -12.93 -1.16
N LEU A 91 12.15 -12.12 -1.37
CA LEU A 91 11.60 -11.86 -2.71
C LEU A 91 12.57 -11.05 -3.58
N ALA A 92 13.32 -10.10 -3.02
CA ALA A 92 14.34 -9.36 -3.76
C ALA A 92 15.44 -10.29 -4.31
N ASP A 93 15.83 -11.29 -3.53
CA ASP A 93 16.86 -12.28 -3.91
C ASP A 93 16.37 -13.31 -4.94
N THR A 94 15.06 -13.54 -5.04
CA THR A 94 14.47 -14.63 -5.84
C THR A 94 13.70 -14.16 -7.08
N MET A 95 13.20 -12.92 -7.08
CA MET A 95 12.35 -12.40 -8.16
C MET A 95 13.15 -11.88 -9.37
N GLY A 96 12.47 -11.81 -10.52
CA GLY A 96 13.09 -11.99 -11.84
C GLY A 96 13.84 -10.80 -12.44
N THR A 97 13.76 -9.58 -11.90
CA THR A 97 14.45 -8.42 -12.49
C THR A 97 15.07 -7.49 -11.44
N PRO A 98 16.18 -6.79 -11.77
CA PRO A 98 16.77 -5.77 -10.90
C PRO A 98 15.77 -4.69 -10.45
N LEU A 99 14.85 -4.31 -11.33
CA LEU A 99 13.81 -3.32 -11.02
C LEU A 99 12.77 -3.83 -10.00
N GLN A 100 12.46 -5.12 -10.02
CA GLN A 100 11.60 -5.72 -8.99
C GLN A 100 12.33 -5.79 -7.65
N ALA A 101 13.62 -6.17 -7.65
CA ALA A 101 14.44 -6.18 -6.43
C ALA A 101 14.51 -4.77 -5.80
N ALA A 102 14.76 -3.73 -6.58
CA ALA A 102 14.73 -2.34 -6.12
C ALA A 102 13.35 -1.94 -5.53
N CYS A 103 12.25 -2.48 -6.07
CA CYS A 103 10.92 -2.25 -5.51
C CYS A 103 10.70 -2.95 -4.15
N PHE A 104 11.37 -4.08 -3.91
CA PHE A 104 11.35 -4.71 -2.60
C PHE A 104 12.23 -3.96 -1.59
N ASP A 105 13.33 -3.35 -2.01
CA ASP A 105 14.08 -2.40 -1.16
C ASP A 105 13.20 -1.23 -0.71
N GLU A 106 12.35 -0.71 -1.62
CA GLU A 106 11.36 0.33 -1.27
C GLU A 106 10.36 -0.17 -0.21
N PHE A 107 9.88 -1.42 -0.33
CA PHE A 107 9.02 -2.02 0.71
C PHE A 107 9.75 -2.16 2.05
N VAL A 108 11.04 -2.53 2.06
CA VAL A 108 11.84 -2.58 3.30
C VAL A 108 11.86 -1.21 3.98
N ALA A 109 12.06 -0.14 3.22
CA ALA A 109 12.00 1.23 3.74
C ALA A 109 10.61 1.58 4.28
N ASP A 110 9.54 1.25 3.53
CA ASP A 110 8.16 1.47 3.97
C ASP A 110 7.82 0.73 5.26
N PHE A 111 8.28 -0.52 5.44
CA PHE A 111 8.07 -1.27 6.67
C PHE A 111 8.78 -0.63 7.87
N ARG A 112 10.01 -0.16 7.67
CA ARG A 112 10.75 0.56 8.71
C ARG A 112 10.01 1.83 9.12
N ALA A 113 9.61 2.64 8.14
CA ALA A 113 8.84 3.86 8.37
C ALA A 113 7.51 3.57 9.08
N ALA A 114 6.74 2.60 8.59
CA ALA A 114 5.45 2.24 9.14
C ALA A 114 5.52 1.81 10.61
N ALA A 115 6.54 1.03 10.99
CA ALA A 115 6.70 0.55 12.36
C ALA A 115 7.52 1.48 13.27
N GLY A 116 8.04 2.61 12.77
CA GLY A 116 8.94 3.48 13.52
C GLY A 116 10.25 2.79 13.92
N LEU A 117 10.83 2.01 12.99
CA LEU A 117 12.14 1.38 13.16
C LEU A 117 13.26 2.36 12.76
N ASP A 118 14.49 2.04 13.14
CA ASP A 118 15.66 2.86 12.81
C ASP A 118 16.03 2.80 11.29
N ASP A 119 16.92 3.71 10.88
CA ASP A 119 17.54 3.79 9.54
C ASP A 119 16.57 4.00 8.35
N VAL A 120 15.38 4.57 8.58
CA VAL A 120 14.37 4.82 7.53
C VAL A 120 14.94 5.62 6.35
N ALA A 121 15.59 6.74 6.63
CA ALA A 121 16.17 7.60 5.60
C ALA A 121 17.24 6.89 4.76
N ALA A 122 18.08 6.07 5.41
CA ALA A 122 19.10 5.29 4.71
C ALA A 122 18.45 4.20 3.84
N ALA A 123 17.40 3.53 4.33
CA ALA A 123 16.68 2.51 3.57
C ALA A 123 16.03 3.08 2.30
N TYR A 124 15.39 4.26 2.38
CA TYR A 124 14.84 4.92 1.19
C TYR A 124 15.93 5.38 0.22
N ALA A 125 17.07 5.88 0.72
CA ALA A 125 18.19 6.25 -0.14
C ALA A 125 18.76 5.02 -0.88
N THR A 126 18.90 3.88 -0.20
CA THR A 126 19.25 2.61 -0.83
C THR A 126 18.26 2.21 -1.91
N ALA A 127 16.95 2.27 -1.64
CA ALA A 127 15.94 1.93 -2.65
C ALA A 127 16.00 2.86 -3.88
N ALA A 128 16.23 4.16 -3.68
CA ALA A 128 16.40 5.13 -4.75
C ALA A 128 17.63 4.81 -5.61
N ASP A 129 18.76 4.49 -4.98
CA ASP A 129 19.99 4.10 -5.69
C ASP A 129 19.82 2.76 -6.43
N SER A 130 19.18 1.77 -5.80
CA SER A 130 18.83 0.49 -6.46
C SER A 130 18.01 0.70 -7.72
N TYR A 131 17.06 1.66 -7.73
CA TYR A 131 16.31 1.99 -8.95
C TYR A 131 17.18 2.59 -10.04
N ARG A 132 18.12 3.48 -9.71
CA ARG A 132 19.03 4.07 -10.69
C ARG A 132 19.98 3.05 -11.30
N ASP A 133 20.44 2.10 -10.49
CA ASP A 133 21.37 1.06 -10.93
C ASP A 133 20.68 -0.06 -11.72
N ALA A 134 19.37 -0.25 -11.51
CA ALA A 134 18.59 -1.32 -12.12
C ALA A 134 18.09 -1.04 -13.55
N VAL A 135 18.14 0.21 -14.01
CA VAL A 135 17.63 0.60 -15.35
C VAL A 135 18.65 0.37 -16.46
N ASP A 136 18.14 0.17 -17.67
CA ASP A 136 18.92 0.11 -18.90
C ASP A 136 18.25 0.95 -20.02
N ASP A 137 18.93 1.06 -21.16
CA ASP A 137 18.47 1.83 -22.33
C ASP A 137 17.11 1.36 -22.90
N SER A 138 16.69 0.14 -22.59
CA SER A 138 15.41 -0.44 -23.04
C SER A 138 14.27 -0.22 -22.05
N THR A 139 14.58 0.28 -20.86
CA THR A 139 13.61 0.43 -19.78
C THR A 139 12.53 1.45 -20.15
N GLN A 140 11.27 1.01 -20.05
CA GLN A 140 10.10 1.87 -20.18
C GLN A 140 9.55 2.17 -18.78
N PRO A 141 9.99 3.25 -18.11
CA PRO A 141 9.74 3.44 -16.68
C PRO A 141 8.26 3.64 -16.37
N GLN A 142 7.50 4.25 -17.28
CA GLN A 142 6.04 4.39 -17.14
C GLN A 142 5.33 3.03 -17.17
N ALA A 143 5.76 2.11 -18.05
CA ALA A 143 5.18 0.77 -18.10
C ALA A 143 5.50 0.00 -16.80
N VAL A 144 6.75 0.07 -16.35
CA VAL A 144 7.21 -0.53 -15.08
C VAL A 144 6.42 0.00 -13.89
N ALA A 145 6.26 1.32 -13.78
CA ALA A 145 5.55 1.97 -12.68
C ALA A 145 4.05 1.61 -12.60
N THR A 146 3.47 1.08 -13.68
CA THR A 146 2.09 0.58 -13.73
C THR A 146 1.97 -0.94 -13.58
N THR A 147 3.07 -1.64 -13.29
CA THR A 147 3.01 -3.07 -13.00
C THR A 147 2.40 -3.31 -11.61
N PRO A 148 1.74 -4.47 -11.39
CA PRO A 148 1.13 -4.81 -10.11
C PRO A 148 2.03 -4.61 -8.88
N LEU A 149 3.32 -4.98 -8.96
CA LEU A 149 4.26 -4.77 -7.84
C LEU A 149 4.43 -3.29 -7.49
N PHE A 150 4.61 -2.43 -8.50
CA PHE A 150 4.85 -1.00 -8.30
C PHE A 150 3.57 -0.28 -7.84
N GLU A 151 2.41 -0.70 -8.36
CA GLU A 151 1.12 -0.23 -7.85
C GLU A 151 0.89 -0.65 -6.40
N ALA A 152 1.30 -1.87 -6.03
CA ALA A 152 1.22 -2.37 -4.66
C ALA A 152 2.14 -1.57 -3.71
N ALA A 153 3.34 -1.18 -4.15
CA ALA A 153 4.24 -0.31 -3.39
C ALA A 153 3.68 1.12 -3.24
N ALA A 154 3.01 1.66 -4.27
CA ALA A 154 2.43 3.00 -4.22
C ALA A 154 1.15 3.10 -3.37
N ALA A 155 0.39 2.01 -3.23
CA ALA A 155 -0.94 2.04 -2.61
C ALA A 155 -0.97 2.48 -1.13
N PRO A 156 -0.04 2.06 -0.23
CA PRO A 156 -0.08 2.42 1.19
C PRO A 156 0.06 3.92 1.43
N ILE A 157 1.01 4.59 0.76
CA ILE A 157 1.17 6.04 0.94
C ILE A 157 -0.05 6.82 0.44
N LYS A 158 -0.67 6.37 -0.67
CA LYS A 158 -1.93 6.94 -1.17
C LYS A 158 -3.06 6.74 -0.17
N GLN A 159 -3.17 5.57 0.46
CA GLN A 159 -4.17 5.28 1.49
C GLN A 159 -3.98 6.19 2.71
N LEU A 160 -2.75 6.33 3.21
CA LEU A 160 -2.43 7.21 4.33
C LEU A 160 -2.85 8.65 4.04
N ALA A 161 -2.54 9.15 2.85
CA ALA A 161 -2.82 10.53 2.46
C ALA A 161 -4.31 10.84 2.25
N ARG A 162 -5.20 9.84 2.21
CA ARG A 162 -6.65 10.08 2.12
C ARG A 162 -7.21 10.88 3.28
N THR A 163 -6.53 10.88 4.44
CA THR A 163 -6.94 11.68 5.60
C THR A 163 -6.71 13.18 5.40
N LEU A 164 -5.86 13.57 4.45
CA LEU A 164 -5.49 14.98 4.21
C LEU A 164 -6.49 15.73 3.34
N ASP A 165 -7.16 15.04 2.43
CA ASP A 165 -8.04 15.68 1.43
C ASP A 165 -9.46 15.12 1.48
N ASN A 166 -10.03 15.09 2.69
CA ASN A 166 -11.42 14.69 2.91
C ASN A 166 -11.75 13.35 2.22
N GLY A 167 -10.87 12.36 2.33
CA GLY A 167 -11.03 11.04 1.72
C GLY A 167 -10.65 10.91 0.25
N GLU A 168 -10.20 11.97 -0.42
CA GLU A 168 -9.75 11.93 -1.81
C GLU A 168 -8.33 11.35 -1.97
N ILE A 169 -7.91 11.23 -3.24
CA ILE A 169 -6.50 10.97 -3.57
C ILE A 169 -5.74 12.28 -3.40
N ALA A 170 -5.00 12.42 -2.30
CA ALA A 170 -4.18 13.60 -2.04
C ALA A 170 -2.76 13.51 -2.64
N ILE A 171 -2.35 12.31 -3.08
CA ILE A 171 -1.05 12.07 -3.72
C ILE A 171 -1.31 11.54 -5.13
N GLU A 172 -0.93 12.33 -6.12
CA GLU A 172 -1.17 12.06 -7.52
C GLU A 172 0.01 11.30 -8.17
N TRP A 173 -0.16 10.98 -9.45
CA TRP A 173 0.88 10.31 -10.23
C TRP A 173 2.19 11.11 -10.26
N GLY A 174 2.11 12.42 -10.48
CA GLY A 174 3.26 13.31 -10.60
C GLY A 174 4.02 13.54 -9.30
N ASP A 175 3.40 13.27 -8.14
CA ASP A 175 4.09 13.31 -6.85
C ASP A 175 4.98 12.08 -6.65
N LEU A 176 4.59 10.93 -7.20
CA LEU A 176 5.27 9.66 -6.97
C LEU A 176 6.30 9.31 -8.06
N HIS A 177 6.36 10.06 -9.16
CA HIS A 177 7.24 9.73 -10.28
C HIS A 177 7.97 10.96 -10.77
N GLY A 178 9.23 10.78 -11.18
CA GLY A 178 10.03 11.88 -11.71
C GLY A 178 9.40 12.49 -12.96
N ALA A 179 9.70 13.76 -13.21
CA ALA A 179 9.08 14.52 -14.29
C ALA A 179 9.52 14.08 -15.70
N ASP A 180 10.70 13.47 -15.83
CA ASP A 180 11.30 13.10 -17.12
C ASP A 180 11.35 11.57 -17.30
N PRO A 181 10.44 10.97 -18.10
CA PRO A 181 10.49 9.54 -18.40
C PRO A 181 11.66 9.14 -19.31
N ALA A 182 12.40 10.08 -19.90
CA ALA A 182 13.64 9.79 -20.63
C ALA A 182 14.86 9.57 -19.70
N ALA A 183 14.72 9.86 -18.41
CA ALA A 183 15.68 9.53 -17.36
C ALA A 183 15.08 8.41 -16.46
N PRO A 184 15.05 7.15 -16.91
CA PRO A 184 14.26 6.09 -16.26
C PRO A 184 14.65 5.81 -14.82
N GLY A 185 15.95 5.91 -14.49
CA GLY A 185 16.45 5.72 -13.13
C GLY A 185 15.90 6.77 -12.17
N ASP A 186 16.07 8.05 -12.50
CA ASP A 186 15.53 9.15 -11.69
C ASP A 186 14.00 9.18 -11.67
N PHE A 187 13.35 8.79 -12.77
CA PHE A 187 11.89 8.66 -12.83
C PHE A 187 11.35 7.70 -11.77
N LEU A 188 11.98 6.52 -11.65
CA LEU A 188 11.55 5.47 -10.73
C LEU A 188 12.03 5.73 -9.29
N ALA A 189 13.26 6.19 -9.12
CA ALA A 189 13.85 6.54 -7.81
C ALA A 189 13.04 7.62 -7.07
N HIS A 190 12.39 8.53 -7.81
CA HIS A 190 11.61 9.63 -7.24
C HIS A 190 10.57 9.17 -6.21
N ARG A 191 9.95 7.99 -6.39
CA ARG A 191 8.95 7.50 -5.43
C ARG A 191 9.54 7.26 -4.05
N ALA A 192 10.72 6.64 -3.99
CA ALA A 192 11.42 6.38 -2.74
C ALA A 192 11.84 7.70 -2.07
N GLU A 193 12.32 8.67 -2.86
CA GLU A 193 12.70 10.01 -2.36
C GLU A 193 11.50 10.80 -1.83
N PHE A 194 10.36 10.74 -2.53
CA PHE A 194 9.12 11.37 -2.08
C PHE A 194 8.62 10.72 -0.78
N LYS A 195 8.63 9.38 -0.71
CA LYS A 195 8.26 8.64 0.49
C LYS A 195 9.17 8.95 1.67
N GLN A 196 10.49 9.05 1.46
CA GLN A 196 11.44 9.48 2.49
C GLN A 196 11.04 10.80 3.16
N GLN A 197 10.48 11.74 2.39
CA GLN A 197 10.08 13.06 2.89
C GLN A 197 8.71 13.06 3.58
N ARG A 198 7.83 12.11 3.27
CA ARG A 198 6.40 12.20 3.56
C ARG A 198 5.84 11.04 4.38
N PHE A 199 6.33 9.82 4.18
CA PHE A 199 5.68 8.60 4.66
C PHE A 199 5.54 8.59 6.18
N GLU A 200 6.60 8.83 6.93
CA GLU A 200 6.56 8.87 8.41
C GLU A 200 5.56 9.91 8.92
N SER A 201 5.58 11.13 8.36
CA SER A 201 4.65 12.19 8.76
C SER A 201 3.17 11.83 8.52
N LEU A 202 2.89 11.05 7.47
CA LEU A 202 1.56 10.56 7.16
C LEU A 202 1.13 9.45 8.11
N VAL A 203 2.05 8.55 8.48
CA VAL A 203 1.81 7.51 9.50
C VAL A 203 1.50 8.17 10.84
N ASP A 204 2.34 9.10 11.29
CA ASP A 204 2.18 9.80 12.56
C ASP A 204 0.87 10.60 12.61
N GLY A 205 0.46 11.20 11.49
CA GLY A 205 -0.84 11.84 11.36
C GLY A 205 -2.00 10.86 11.59
N CYS A 206 -2.00 9.71 10.90
CA CYS A 206 -3.03 8.69 11.08
C CYS A 206 -3.06 8.11 12.51
N VAL A 207 -1.89 7.93 13.15
CA VAL A 207 -1.79 7.45 14.53
C VAL A 207 -2.32 8.49 15.51
N THR A 208 -1.94 9.76 15.34
CA THR A 208 -2.38 10.87 16.20
C THR A 208 -3.89 11.08 16.13
N GLU A 209 -4.46 11.05 14.93
CA GLU A 209 -5.89 11.18 14.71
C GLU A 209 -6.68 9.90 15.05
N GLY A 210 -5.99 8.77 15.26
CA GLY A 210 -6.62 7.47 15.45
C GLY A 210 -7.47 7.04 14.26
N PHE A 211 -7.09 7.47 13.05
CA PHE A 211 -7.86 7.27 11.83
C PHE A 211 -6.98 6.86 10.65
N LEU A 212 -7.16 5.62 10.21
CA LEU A 212 -6.74 5.14 8.90
C LEU A 212 -7.98 4.98 8.00
N ALA A 213 -7.96 5.63 6.85
CA ALA A 213 -9.00 5.49 5.84
C ALA A 213 -8.99 4.10 5.21
N ALA A 214 -10.13 3.65 4.66
CA ALA A 214 -10.15 2.47 3.81
C ALA A 214 -9.26 2.67 2.56
N PRO A 215 -8.87 1.63 1.82
CA PRO A 215 -8.33 1.82 0.48
C PRO A 215 -9.37 2.49 -0.44
N ARG A 216 -8.89 3.20 -1.46
CA ARG A 216 -9.77 3.74 -2.50
C ARG A 216 -10.08 2.64 -3.52
N GLY A 217 -11.37 2.45 -3.81
CA GLY A 217 -11.86 1.63 -4.89
C GLY A 217 -12.51 2.48 -5.99
N THR A 218 -13.62 2.00 -6.54
CA THR A 218 -14.41 2.78 -7.50
C THR A 218 -15.18 3.86 -6.73
N THR A 219 -15.21 5.09 -7.24
CA THR A 219 -15.84 6.21 -6.55
C THR A 219 -16.97 6.83 -7.34
N GLU A 220 -18.01 7.26 -6.64
CA GLU A 220 -19.13 7.99 -7.19
C GLU A 220 -19.43 9.22 -6.34
N TYR A 221 -19.70 10.36 -6.96
CA TYR A 221 -19.83 11.64 -6.28
C TYR A 221 -21.27 12.12 -6.27
N ALA A 222 -21.68 12.76 -5.18
CA ALA A 222 -22.96 13.42 -5.03
C ALA A 222 -24.17 12.54 -5.45
N THR A 223 -24.14 11.25 -5.09
CA THR A 223 -25.19 10.30 -5.47
C THR A 223 -26.56 10.70 -4.92
N ASP A 224 -27.61 10.23 -5.56
CA ASP A 224 -28.99 10.37 -5.09
C ASP A 224 -29.48 9.15 -4.29
N HIS A 225 -28.79 8.02 -4.41
CA HIS A 225 -29.20 6.74 -3.87
C HIS A 225 -28.43 6.30 -2.63
N HIS A 226 -27.34 6.96 -2.23
CA HIS A 226 -26.59 6.65 -1.00
C HIS A 226 -26.36 7.89 -0.13
N ARG A 227 -26.28 7.69 1.19
CA ARG A 227 -25.93 8.74 2.16
C ARG A 227 -25.16 8.16 3.33
N CYS A 228 -24.11 8.84 3.75
CA CYS A 228 -23.41 8.49 4.99
C CYS A 228 -24.19 9.00 6.20
N PRO A 229 -24.60 8.16 7.16
CA PRO A 229 -25.29 8.61 8.37
C PRO A 229 -24.37 9.38 9.34
N HIS A 230 -23.05 9.33 9.15
CA HIS A 230 -22.09 9.95 10.06
C HIS A 230 -21.66 11.37 9.64
N CYS A 231 -21.54 11.64 8.34
CA CYS A 231 -21.08 12.94 7.83
C CYS A 231 -21.99 13.52 6.75
N ASP A 232 -23.14 12.89 6.50
CA ASP A 232 -24.15 13.30 5.52
C ASP A 232 -23.69 13.37 4.05
N SER A 233 -22.42 13.06 3.77
CA SER A 233 -21.88 12.98 2.42
C SER A 233 -22.61 11.93 1.59
N ARG A 234 -22.71 12.23 0.29
CA ARG A 234 -23.27 11.35 -0.75
C ARG A 234 -22.17 10.85 -1.70
N ASP A 235 -20.91 11.04 -1.32
CA ASP A 235 -19.77 10.53 -2.07
C ASP A 235 -19.45 9.12 -1.57
N VAL A 236 -19.40 8.18 -2.50
CA VAL A 236 -19.28 6.75 -2.25
C VAL A 236 -17.93 6.23 -2.72
N ASN A 237 -17.37 5.32 -1.94
CA ASN A 237 -16.21 4.51 -2.24
C ASN A 237 -16.65 3.04 -2.21
N TRP A 238 -16.79 2.45 -3.39
CA TRP A 238 -17.06 1.03 -3.62
C TRP A 238 -15.74 0.27 -3.56
N ILE A 239 -15.51 -0.48 -2.48
CA ILE A 239 -14.23 -1.14 -2.26
C ILE A 239 -14.43 -2.53 -1.66
N ALA A 240 -13.81 -3.53 -2.30
CA ALA A 240 -14.05 -4.94 -2.00
C ALA A 240 -15.56 -5.24 -1.99
N GLU A 241 -16.09 -5.75 -0.88
CA GLU A 241 -17.52 -6.04 -0.70
C GLU A 241 -18.26 -4.96 0.13
N SER A 242 -17.62 -3.80 0.32
CA SER A 242 -18.13 -2.70 1.13
C SER A 242 -18.51 -1.47 0.32
N VAL A 243 -19.59 -0.81 0.77
CA VAL A 243 -20.02 0.49 0.26
C VAL A 243 -19.81 1.54 1.33
N LEU A 244 -18.72 2.29 1.20
CA LEU A 244 -18.25 3.20 2.23
C LEU A 244 -18.38 4.65 1.78
N CYS A 245 -18.52 5.55 2.74
CA CYS A 245 -18.43 6.98 2.48
C CYS A 245 -17.01 7.30 2.04
N LEU A 246 -16.85 8.02 0.93
CA LEU A 246 -15.55 8.45 0.45
C LEU A 246 -14.83 9.28 1.51
N ARG A 247 -15.56 10.15 2.20
CA ARG A 247 -15.03 11.16 3.14
C ARG A 247 -14.52 10.54 4.43
N CYS A 248 -15.39 9.81 5.13
CA CYS A 248 -15.07 9.28 6.45
C CYS A 248 -14.84 7.76 6.45
N SER A 249 -14.87 7.06 5.32
CA SER A 249 -14.70 5.60 5.24
C SER A 249 -15.62 4.79 6.17
N ARG A 250 -16.80 5.31 6.54
CA ARG A 250 -17.84 4.55 7.27
C ARG A 250 -18.90 4.04 6.31
N PRO A 251 -19.64 2.97 6.63
CA PRO A 251 -20.70 2.47 5.75
C PRO A 251 -21.71 3.56 5.38
N THR A 252 -22.18 3.53 4.13
CA THR A 252 -23.32 4.35 3.68
C THR A 252 -24.60 3.54 3.74
N GLU A 253 -25.73 4.24 3.83
CA GLU A 253 -27.06 3.65 3.72
C GLU A 253 -27.64 3.94 2.34
N ALA A 254 -28.34 2.95 1.77
CA ALA A 254 -29.19 3.17 0.61
C ALA A 254 -30.36 4.09 0.99
N ARG A 255 -30.71 5.00 0.09
CA ARG A 255 -31.83 5.94 0.25
C ARG A 255 -33.07 5.44 -0.46
#